data_AF-A0A6J3MBH5-F1
#
_entry.id   AF-A0A6J3MBH5-F1
#
_cell.length_a   1.000
_cell.length_b   1.000
_cell.length_c   1.000
_cell.angle_alpha   90.00
_cell.angle_beta   90.00
_cell.angle_gamma   90.00
#
_symmetry.space_group_name_H-M   'P 1'
#
loop_
_entity.id
_entity.type
_entity.pdbx_description
1 polymer ?
#
loop_
_entity_poly.entity_id
_entity_poly.type
_entity_poly.pdbx_seq_one_letter_code
_entity_poly.pdbx_strand_id
1 'polypeptide(L)'
;MPRKINVEARQAVNELQNPSILDQVSRIIANVDDADRVIASLEAWQASLNPKTYEKIEPWNQEMMAAHAVYHAQETAIRPVRDRFEHMKRRIAKEQTTEELVELTRLAIEWGQVVLRAADGRLQFWRRYQRAYNLEGIKGHIIVVQNHLSAAEKAVESACKSYQSIYVKEGLRLGVIGPSVFR
;
A
#
# COMPACT_ATOMS: atom_id res chain seq x y z
N MET A 1 0.95 47.84 21.08
CA MET A 1 0.00 46.72 20.96
C MET A 1 0.36 45.88 19.75
N PRO A 2 0.93 44.66 19.87
CA PRO A 2 1.28 43.85 18.72
C PRO A 2 0.20 42.83 18.35
N ARG A 3 -0.30 42.98 17.12
CA ARG A 3 -0.64 41.96 16.11
C ARG A 3 -1.72 40.91 16.43
N LYS A 4 -2.96 41.24 16.02
CA LYS A 4 -3.99 40.25 15.60
C LYS A 4 -3.61 39.46 14.32
N ILE A 5 -2.51 39.82 13.64
CA ILE A 5 -2.07 39.25 12.34
C ILE A 5 -1.42 37.85 12.47
N ASN A 6 -1.18 37.33 13.68
CA ASN A 6 -0.40 36.08 13.87
C ASN A 6 -1.28 34.82 13.96
N VAL A 7 -2.59 34.93 14.21
CA VAL A 7 -3.45 33.73 14.35
C VAL A 7 -3.87 33.23 12.97
N GLU A 8 -4.38 34.11 12.11
CA GLU A 8 -4.79 33.77 10.73
C GLU A 8 -3.61 33.32 9.87
N ALA A 9 -2.44 33.94 10.02
CA ALA A 9 -1.22 33.50 9.32
C ALA A 9 -0.72 32.14 9.81
N ARG A 10 -0.82 31.83 11.12
CA ARG A 10 -0.50 30.50 11.66
C ARG A 10 -1.55 29.45 11.27
N GLN A 11 -2.81 29.85 11.16
CA GLN A 11 -3.89 28.98 10.74
C GLN A 11 -3.79 28.68 9.24
N ALA A 12 -3.48 29.67 8.41
CA ALA A 12 -3.14 29.49 7.00
C ALA A 12 -1.85 28.67 6.81
N VAL A 13 -0.83 28.84 7.64
CA VAL A 13 0.38 27.99 7.62
C VAL A 13 0.07 26.57 8.10
N ASN A 14 -0.81 26.37 9.07
CA ASN A 14 -1.28 25.03 9.49
C ASN A 14 -2.21 24.38 8.45
N GLU A 15 -2.96 25.17 7.69
CA GLU A 15 -3.76 24.73 6.54
C GLU A 15 -2.86 24.38 5.34
N LEU A 16 -1.75 25.11 5.14
CA LEU A 16 -0.70 24.80 4.16
C LEU A 16 0.22 23.64 4.58
N GLN A 17 0.35 23.38 5.90
CA GLN A 17 1.05 22.21 6.44
C GLN A 17 0.20 20.94 6.39
N ASN A 18 -1.11 21.06 6.20
CA ASN A 18 -1.93 19.92 5.76
C ASN A 18 -1.73 19.79 4.24
N PRO A 19 -1.04 18.75 3.74
CA PRO A 19 -1.02 18.49 2.31
C PRO A 19 -2.47 18.48 1.81
N SER A 20 -2.73 19.15 0.68
CA SER A 20 -4.09 19.16 0.12
C SER A 20 -4.58 17.72 -0.06
N ILE A 21 -5.89 17.49 -0.08
CA ILE A 21 -6.44 16.14 -0.32
C ILE A 21 -5.81 15.54 -1.59
N LEU A 22 -5.52 16.37 -2.60
CA LEU A 22 -4.83 15.99 -3.82
C LEU A 22 -3.36 15.59 -3.61
N ASP A 23 -2.61 16.30 -2.75
CA ASP A 23 -1.24 15.92 -2.39
C ASP A 23 -1.21 14.62 -1.59
N GLN A 24 -2.18 14.43 -0.69
CA GLN A 24 -2.32 13.20 0.07
C GLN A 24 -2.67 12.02 -0.84
N VAL A 25 -3.65 12.19 -1.73
CA VAL A 25 -4.02 11.21 -2.76
C VAL A 25 -2.81 10.89 -3.64
N SER A 26 -2.06 11.91 -4.10
CA SER A 26 -0.87 11.70 -4.94
C SER A 26 0.23 10.93 -4.22
N ARG A 27 0.47 11.24 -2.94
CA ARG A 27 1.42 10.48 -2.11
C ARG A 27 0.97 9.04 -1.90
N ILE A 28 -0.32 8.82 -1.66
CA ILE A 28 -0.89 7.48 -1.50
C ILE A 28 -0.68 6.68 -2.79
N ILE A 29 -1.02 7.26 -3.93
CA ILE A 29 -0.83 6.64 -5.25
C ILE A 29 0.64 6.29 -5.47
N ALA A 30 1.56 7.22 -5.21
CA ALA A 30 3.00 6.97 -5.35
C ALA A 30 3.49 5.81 -4.45
N ASN A 31 3.02 5.75 -3.21
CA ASN A 31 3.38 4.67 -2.28
C ASN A 31 2.81 3.30 -2.71
N VAL A 32 1.62 3.29 -3.32
CA VAL A 32 1.01 2.07 -3.86
C VAL A 32 1.73 1.62 -5.12
N ASP A 33 2.13 2.55 -5.99
CA ASP A 33 2.97 2.25 -7.15
C ASP A 33 4.33 1.68 -6.71
N ASP A 34 4.92 2.18 -5.62
CA ASP A 34 6.14 1.61 -5.05
C ASP A 34 5.92 0.19 -4.51
N ALA A 35 4.76 -0.11 -3.91
CA ALA A 35 4.42 -1.46 -3.47
C ALA A 35 4.22 -2.43 -4.65
N ASP A 36 3.60 -1.98 -5.75
CA ASP A 36 3.46 -2.75 -6.99
C ASP A 36 4.83 -3.02 -7.63
N ARG A 37 5.73 -2.03 -7.61
CA ARG A 37 7.14 -2.19 -8.03
C ARG A 37 7.89 -3.21 -7.18
N VAL A 38 7.59 -3.34 -5.89
CA VAL A 38 8.19 -4.37 -5.02
C VAL A 38 7.75 -5.77 -5.45
N ILE A 39 6.46 -5.98 -5.77
CA ILE A 39 5.99 -7.26 -6.31
C ILE A 39 6.67 -7.56 -7.65
N ALA A 40 6.70 -6.60 -8.57
CA ALA A 40 7.37 -6.75 -9.87
C ALA A 40 8.88 -7.00 -9.72
N SER A 41 9.54 -6.38 -8.73
CA SER A 41 10.95 -6.62 -8.43
C SER A 41 11.16 -8.03 -7.88
N LEU A 42 10.28 -8.54 -7.03
CA LEU A 42 10.28 -9.93 -6.56
C LEU A 42 10.06 -10.93 -7.70
N GLU A 43 9.20 -10.60 -8.66
CA GLU A 43 8.96 -11.39 -9.87
C GLU A 43 10.17 -11.45 -10.78
N ALA A 44 10.72 -10.28 -11.11
CA ALA A 44 11.90 -10.15 -11.96
C ALA A 44 13.11 -10.84 -11.32
N TRP A 45 13.28 -10.67 -10.01
CA TRP A 45 14.31 -11.36 -9.24
C TRP A 45 14.11 -12.87 -9.28
N GLN A 46 12.91 -13.39 -8.99
CA GLN A 46 12.59 -14.81 -9.12
C GLN A 46 12.92 -15.35 -10.51
N ALA A 47 12.53 -14.63 -11.56
CA ALA A 47 12.80 -15.01 -12.94
C ALA A 47 14.30 -14.98 -13.29
N SER A 48 15.09 -14.12 -12.61
CA SER A 48 16.54 -14.04 -12.79
C SER A 48 17.32 -15.13 -12.04
N LEU A 49 16.69 -15.87 -11.12
CA LEU A 49 17.34 -16.98 -10.43
C LEU A 49 17.68 -18.06 -11.45
N ASN A 50 18.98 -18.32 -11.65
CA ASN A 50 19.43 -19.37 -12.54
C ASN A 50 18.97 -20.74 -11.97
N PRO A 51 18.18 -21.53 -12.74
CA PRO A 51 17.68 -22.83 -12.30
C PRO A 51 18.78 -23.83 -11.92
N LYS A 52 20.01 -23.63 -12.42
CA LYS A 52 21.16 -24.48 -12.13
C LYS A 52 21.90 -24.11 -10.85
N THR A 53 21.71 -22.90 -10.33
CA THR A 53 22.29 -22.44 -9.05
C THR A 53 21.25 -22.40 -7.92
N TYR A 54 19.98 -22.28 -8.29
CA TYR A 54 18.83 -22.29 -7.40
C TYR A 54 17.83 -23.28 -8.00
N GLU A 55 18.10 -24.57 -7.84
CA GLU A 55 17.19 -25.60 -8.35
C GLU A 55 15.80 -25.34 -7.78
N LYS A 56 14.79 -25.29 -8.67
CA LYS A 56 13.39 -25.41 -8.29
C LYS A 56 13.20 -26.83 -7.76
N ILE A 57 13.52 -27.03 -6.48
CA ILE A 57 13.45 -28.35 -5.87
C ILE A 57 11.98 -28.64 -5.60
N GLU A 58 11.43 -29.52 -6.42
CA GLU A 58 10.14 -30.16 -6.20
C GLU A 58 10.36 -31.62 -5.74
N PRO A 59 9.48 -32.16 -4.89
CA PRO A 59 8.26 -31.52 -4.39
C PRO A 59 8.53 -30.51 -3.27
N TRP A 60 7.74 -29.43 -3.23
CA TRP A 60 7.71 -28.52 -2.09
C TRP A 60 7.14 -29.23 -0.86
N ASN A 61 7.69 -28.91 0.32
CA ASN A 61 7.10 -29.39 1.57
C ASN A 61 5.74 -28.73 1.85
N GLN A 62 5.00 -29.29 2.81
CA GLN A 62 3.64 -28.83 3.14
C GLN A 62 3.58 -27.35 3.57
N GLU A 63 4.58 -26.86 4.30
CA GLU A 63 4.65 -25.45 4.71
C GLU A 63 4.81 -24.49 3.52
N MET A 64 5.60 -24.90 2.53
CA MET A 64 5.82 -24.14 1.30
C MET A 64 4.57 -24.15 0.41
N MET A 65 3.91 -25.31 0.27
CA MET A 65 2.64 -25.40 -0.45
C MET A 65 1.57 -24.51 0.19
N ALA A 66 1.47 -24.51 1.52
CA ALA A 66 0.54 -23.65 2.24
C ALA A 66 0.86 -22.15 2.04
N ALA A 67 2.13 -21.77 2.15
CA ALA A 67 2.56 -20.38 1.92
C ALA A 67 2.30 -19.94 0.47
N HIS A 68 2.54 -20.81 -0.50
CA HIS A 68 2.27 -20.56 -1.91
C HIS A 68 0.77 -20.35 -2.19
N ALA A 69 -0.09 -21.17 -1.58
CA ALA A 69 -1.54 -21.03 -1.70
C ALA A 69 -2.04 -19.70 -1.11
N VAL A 70 -1.55 -19.31 0.08
CA VAL A 70 -1.89 -18.02 0.71
C VAL A 70 -1.45 -16.86 -0.18
N TYR A 71 -0.21 -16.89 -0.66
CA TYR A 71 0.36 -15.88 -1.55
C TYR A 71 -0.50 -15.69 -2.82
N HIS A 72 -0.87 -16.77 -3.51
CA HIS A 72 -1.70 -16.65 -4.72
C HIS A 72 -3.11 -16.17 -4.44
N ALA A 73 -3.73 -16.60 -3.35
CA ALA A 73 -5.03 -16.08 -2.96
C ALA A 73 -4.98 -14.55 -2.76
N GLN A 74 -3.90 -14.04 -2.17
CA GLN A 74 -3.70 -12.60 -1.99
C GLN A 74 -3.45 -11.87 -3.32
N GLU A 75 -2.66 -12.44 -4.25
CA GLU A 75 -2.48 -11.86 -5.58
C GLU A 75 -3.79 -11.75 -6.36
N THR A 76 -4.64 -12.79 -6.31
CA THR A 76 -5.93 -12.76 -7.01
C THR A 76 -6.85 -11.65 -6.50
N ALA A 77 -6.67 -11.22 -5.23
CA ALA A 77 -7.44 -10.13 -4.65
C ALA A 77 -6.99 -8.74 -5.13
N ILE A 78 -5.79 -8.57 -5.72
CA ILE A 78 -5.27 -7.26 -6.15
C ILE A 78 -6.13 -6.68 -7.28
N ARG A 79 -6.38 -7.47 -8.32
CA ARG A 79 -6.99 -7.00 -9.57
C ARG A 79 -8.36 -6.34 -9.36
N PRO A 80 -9.32 -6.95 -8.64
CA PRO A 80 -10.63 -6.32 -8.42
C PRO A 80 -10.56 -4.96 -7.70
N VAL A 81 -9.60 -4.77 -6.78
CA VAL A 81 -9.46 -3.51 -6.05
C VAL A 81 -8.80 -2.44 -6.92
N ARG A 82 -7.74 -2.82 -7.65
CA ARG A 82 -7.10 -1.95 -8.64
C ARG A 82 -8.09 -1.48 -9.70
N ASP A 83 -8.92 -2.37 -10.24
CA ASP A 83 -9.89 -2.03 -11.28
C ASP A 83 -10.91 -1.00 -10.78
N ARG A 84 -11.38 -1.11 -9.53
CA ARG A 84 -12.26 -0.12 -8.89
C ARG A 84 -11.56 1.24 -8.71
N PHE A 85 -10.32 1.24 -8.23
CA PHE A 85 -9.52 2.45 -8.10
C PHE A 85 -9.32 3.15 -9.45
N GLU A 86 -8.88 2.43 -10.48
CA GLU A 86 -8.65 2.98 -11.82
C GLU A 86 -9.95 3.44 -12.50
N HIS A 87 -11.05 2.74 -12.27
CA HIS A 87 -12.36 3.20 -12.73
C HIS A 87 -12.74 4.54 -12.07
N MET A 88 -12.61 4.64 -10.74
CA MET A 88 -12.90 5.87 -10.01
C MET A 88 -12.01 7.03 -10.46
N LYS A 89 -10.70 6.80 -10.56
CA LYS A 89 -9.71 7.77 -11.00
C LYS A 89 -10.05 8.35 -12.38
N ARG A 90 -10.46 7.50 -13.32
CA ARG A 90 -10.89 7.94 -14.67
C ARG A 90 -12.20 8.73 -14.64
N ARG A 91 -13.16 8.30 -13.80
CA ARG A 91 -14.47 8.93 -13.68
C ARG A 91 -14.37 10.39 -13.20
N ILE A 92 -13.48 10.68 -12.26
CA ILE A 92 -13.38 11.99 -11.59
C ILE A 92 -12.31 12.91 -12.22
N ALA A 93 -11.66 12.48 -13.30
CA ALA A 93 -10.51 13.17 -13.89
C ALA A 93 -10.83 14.57 -14.47
N LYS A 94 -12.10 14.88 -14.72
CA LYS A 94 -12.54 16.16 -15.33
C LYS A 94 -13.17 17.11 -14.31
N GLU A 95 -14.01 16.56 -13.45
CA GLU A 95 -14.71 17.27 -12.39
C GLU A 95 -14.73 16.32 -11.20
N GLN A 96 -14.32 16.83 -10.04
CA GLN A 96 -14.15 16.05 -8.82
C GLN A 96 -14.85 16.76 -7.67
N THR A 97 -15.72 16.06 -6.95
CA THR A 97 -16.25 16.55 -5.68
C THR A 97 -15.37 16.10 -4.51
N THR A 98 -15.56 16.71 -3.34
CA THR A 98 -14.87 16.30 -2.11
C THR A 98 -15.18 14.84 -1.76
N GLU A 99 -16.43 14.42 -1.88
CA GLU A 99 -16.88 13.05 -1.60
C GLU A 99 -16.22 12.03 -2.53
N GLU A 100 -16.05 12.40 -3.80
CA GLU A 100 -15.39 11.57 -4.80
C GLU A 100 -13.89 11.43 -4.55
N LEU A 101 -13.24 12.50 -4.09
CA LEU A 101 -11.84 12.46 -3.65
C LEU A 101 -11.66 11.61 -2.39
N VAL A 102 -12.59 11.69 -1.45
CA VAL A 102 -12.62 10.83 -0.25
C VAL A 102 -12.76 9.37 -0.66
N GLU A 103 -13.67 9.03 -1.57
CA GLU A 103 -13.85 7.66 -2.03
C GLU A 103 -12.65 7.15 -2.85
N LEU A 104 -12.06 7.99 -3.72
CA LEU A 104 -10.83 7.64 -4.43
C LEU A 104 -9.68 7.34 -3.45
N THR A 105 -9.56 8.14 -2.39
CA THR A 105 -8.57 7.93 -1.32
C THR A 105 -8.80 6.59 -0.61
N ARG A 106 -10.06 6.27 -0.27
CA ARG A 106 -10.44 5.00 0.36
C ARG A 106 -10.04 3.81 -0.53
N LEU A 107 -10.34 3.87 -1.83
CA LEU A 107 -9.99 2.83 -2.80
C LEU A 107 -8.47 2.69 -2.99
N ALA A 108 -7.72 3.80 -2.96
CA ALA A 108 -6.26 3.76 -3.05
C ALA A 108 -5.63 3.10 -1.83
N ILE A 109 -6.13 3.41 -0.62
CA ILE A 109 -5.72 2.74 0.62
C ILE A 109 -6.04 1.25 0.58
N GLU A 110 -7.27 0.89 0.17
CA GLU A 110 -7.69 -0.51 0.04
C GLU A 110 -6.78 -1.27 -0.92
N TRP A 111 -6.46 -0.68 -2.07
CA TRP A 111 -5.53 -1.26 -3.04
C TRP A 111 -4.13 -1.44 -2.45
N GLY A 112 -3.57 -0.40 -1.81
CA GLY A 112 -2.27 -0.47 -1.15
C GLY A 112 -2.18 -1.58 -0.12
N GLN A 113 -3.21 -1.73 0.73
CA GLN A 113 -3.26 -2.80 1.73
C GLN A 113 -3.28 -4.20 1.10
N VAL A 114 -3.99 -4.39 -0.01
CA VAL A 114 -4.03 -5.69 -0.71
C VAL A 114 -2.68 -6.03 -1.33
N VAL A 115 -2.02 -5.04 -1.98
CA VAL A 115 -0.69 -5.21 -2.57
C VAL A 115 0.35 -5.56 -1.49
N LEU A 116 0.33 -4.84 -0.35
CA LEU A 116 1.22 -5.14 0.77
C LEU A 116 1.03 -6.57 1.30
N ARG A 117 -0.22 -7.03 1.46
CA ARG A 117 -0.50 -8.40 1.89
C ARG A 117 0.05 -9.44 0.91
N ALA A 118 -0.14 -9.23 -0.39
CA ALA A 118 0.39 -10.14 -1.41
C ALA A 118 1.92 -10.16 -1.43
N ALA A 119 2.56 -8.99 -1.30
CA ALA A 119 4.02 -8.88 -1.21
C ALA A 119 4.57 -9.58 0.05
N ASP A 120 3.93 -9.42 1.21
CA ASP A 120 4.29 -10.16 2.44
C ASP A 120 4.14 -11.66 2.26
N GLY A 121 3.01 -12.13 1.70
CA GLY A 121 2.78 -13.55 1.40
C GLY A 121 3.87 -14.13 0.50
N ARG A 122 4.29 -13.39 -0.52
CA ARG A 122 5.38 -13.79 -1.41
C ARG A 122 6.73 -13.84 -0.70
N LEU A 123 7.05 -12.84 0.12
CA LEU A 123 8.27 -12.81 0.93
C LEU A 123 8.32 -13.99 1.94
N GLN A 124 7.18 -14.31 2.53
CA GLN A 124 6.98 -15.44 3.45
C GLN A 124 7.21 -16.79 2.76
N PHE A 125 6.75 -16.95 1.52
CA PHE A 125 7.08 -18.12 0.69
C PHE A 125 8.59 -18.20 0.45
N TRP A 126 9.24 -17.10 0.04
CA TRP A 126 10.69 -17.07 -0.21
C TRP A 126 11.54 -17.36 1.01
N ARG A 127 11.14 -16.92 2.21
CA ARG A 127 11.82 -17.29 3.44
C ARG A 127 11.70 -18.77 3.78
N ARG A 128 10.57 -19.39 3.46
CA ARG A 128 10.41 -20.84 3.64
C ARG A 128 11.25 -21.59 2.62
N TYR A 129 11.25 -21.13 1.37
CA TYR A 129 12.11 -21.65 0.30
C TYR A 129 13.60 -21.57 0.69
N GLN A 130 14.05 -20.40 1.16
CA GLN A 130 15.42 -20.16 1.61
C GLN A 130 15.84 -21.13 2.72
N ARG A 131 15.00 -21.31 3.73
CA ARG A 131 15.28 -22.20 4.86
C ARG A 131 15.25 -23.67 4.46
N ALA A 132 14.29 -24.09 3.65
CA ALA A 132 14.13 -25.49 3.23
C ALA A 132 15.33 -26.00 2.41
N TYR A 133 15.95 -25.12 1.63
CA TYR A 133 17.04 -25.48 0.72
C TYR A 133 18.38 -24.83 1.05
N ASN A 134 18.50 -24.21 2.23
CA ASN A 134 19.72 -23.57 2.72
C ASN A 134 20.38 -22.61 1.70
N LEU A 135 19.57 -21.75 1.09
CA LEU A 135 19.99 -20.86 0.00
C LEU A 135 20.47 -19.52 0.55
N GLU A 136 21.68 -19.46 1.10
CA GLU A 136 22.22 -18.22 1.69
C GLU A 136 22.34 -17.06 0.67
N GLY A 137 22.53 -17.37 -0.62
CA GLY A 137 22.62 -16.37 -1.70
C GLY A 137 21.37 -15.50 -1.87
N ILE A 138 20.20 -15.95 -1.41
CA ILE A 138 18.94 -15.18 -1.55
C ILE A 138 18.62 -14.30 -0.34
N LYS A 139 19.37 -14.44 0.76
CA LYS A 139 19.11 -13.73 2.03
C LYS A 139 19.20 -12.21 1.89
N GLY A 140 20.19 -11.71 1.16
CA GLY A 140 20.37 -10.27 0.93
C GLY A 140 19.17 -9.65 0.21
N HIS A 141 18.65 -10.34 -0.81
CA HIS A 141 17.47 -9.90 -1.55
C HIS A 141 16.21 -9.88 -0.68
N ILE A 142 16.00 -10.93 0.13
CA ILE A 142 14.90 -10.99 1.10
C ILE A 142 14.94 -9.78 2.05
N ILE A 143 16.12 -9.38 2.52
CA ILE A 143 16.29 -8.20 3.41
C ILE A 143 15.94 -6.90 2.68
N VAL A 144 16.43 -6.70 1.46
CA VAL A 144 16.14 -5.49 0.66
C VAL A 144 14.64 -5.35 0.44
N VAL A 145 13.97 -6.43 0.02
CA VAL A 145 12.52 -6.46 -0.19
C VAL A 145 11.78 -6.18 1.11
N GLN A 146 12.20 -6.79 2.22
CA GLN A 146 11.57 -6.54 3.52
C GLN A 146 11.65 -5.06 3.94
N ASN A 147 12.77 -4.41 3.68
CA ASN A 147 12.95 -2.98 3.98
C ASN A 147 12.01 -2.12 3.13
N HIS A 148 11.87 -2.43 1.84
CA HIS A 148 10.90 -1.75 0.98
C HIS A 148 9.46 -1.97 1.43
N LEU A 149 9.10 -3.20 1.79
CA LEU A 149 7.78 -3.53 2.31
C LEU A 149 7.47 -2.73 3.59
N SER A 150 8.41 -2.66 4.53
CA SER A 150 8.26 -1.89 5.77
C SER A 150 8.08 -0.38 5.52
N ALA A 151 8.74 0.16 4.50
CA ALA A 151 8.58 1.56 4.11
C ALA A 151 7.18 1.81 3.53
N ALA A 152 6.71 0.91 2.65
CA ALA A 152 5.39 0.99 2.04
C ALA A 152 4.26 0.80 3.06
N GLU A 153 4.41 -0.10 4.03
CA GLU A 153 3.48 -0.27 5.16
C GLU A 153 3.30 1.02 5.97
N LYS A 154 4.40 1.67 6.37
CA LYS A 154 4.35 2.96 7.08
C LYS A 154 3.63 4.04 6.26
N ALA A 155 3.82 4.00 4.94
CA ALA A 155 3.22 4.96 4.04
C ALA A 155 1.70 4.77 3.93
N VAL A 156 1.23 3.52 3.83
CA VAL A 156 -0.20 3.17 3.87
C VAL A 156 -0.80 3.44 5.26
N GLU A 157 -0.08 3.21 6.35
CA GLU A 157 -0.54 3.56 7.70
C GLU A 157 -0.72 5.07 7.86
N SER A 158 0.23 5.87 7.37
CA SER A 158 0.15 7.33 7.36
C SER A 158 -1.04 7.82 6.51
N ALA A 159 -1.30 7.17 5.37
CA ALA A 159 -2.46 7.41 4.55
C ALA A 159 -3.78 7.14 5.29
N CYS A 160 -3.88 6.02 6.00
CA CYS A 160 -5.04 5.67 6.80
C CYS A 160 -5.33 6.72 7.87
N LYS A 161 -4.30 7.17 8.60
CA LYS A 161 -4.41 8.23 9.61
C LYS A 161 -4.90 9.54 9.01
N SER A 162 -4.36 9.90 7.85
CA SER A 162 -4.75 11.13 7.13
C SER A 162 -6.19 11.06 6.64
N TYR A 163 -6.60 9.91 6.08
CA TYR A 163 -7.98 9.65 5.68
C TYR A 163 -8.95 9.71 6.86
N GLN A 164 -8.62 9.11 7.99
CA GLN A 164 -9.45 9.20 9.20
C GLN A 164 -9.63 10.65 9.67
N SER A 165 -8.57 11.47 9.61
CA SER A 165 -8.66 12.90 9.94
C SER A 165 -9.59 13.65 8.99
N ILE A 166 -9.51 13.39 7.68
CA ILE A 166 -10.42 13.98 6.67
C ILE A 166 -11.86 13.52 6.90
N TYR A 167 -12.07 12.21 7.05
CA TYR A 167 -13.40 11.63 7.24
C TYR A 167 -14.08 12.14 8.51
N VAL A 168 -13.34 12.28 9.61
CA VAL A 168 -13.88 12.88 10.84
C VAL A 168 -14.23 14.35 10.63
N LYS A 169 -13.38 15.14 9.95
CA LYS A 169 -13.64 16.56 9.66
C LYS A 169 -14.86 16.75 8.75
N GLU A 170 -14.99 15.97 7.69
CA GLU A 170 -16.11 16.06 6.74
C GLU A 170 -17.39 15.41 7.30
N GLY A 171 -17.29 14.33 8.07
CA GLY A 171 -18.42 13.71 8.78
C GLY A 171 -19.00 14.62 9.87
N LEU A 172 -18.15 15.39 10.56
CA LEU A 172 -18.58 16.48 11.45
C LEU A 172 -19.28 17.62 10.69
N ARG A 173 -18.86 17.89 9.46
CA ARG A 173 -19.42 18.94 8.60
C ARG A 173 -20.77 18.54 7.97
N LEU A 174 -20.98 17.24 7.73
CA LEU A 174 -22.18 16.68 7.10
C LEU A 174 -23.17 16.05 8.11
N GLY A 175 -22.83 16.01 9.41
CA GLY A 175 -23.72 15.47 10.45
C GLY A 175 -23.86 13.95 10.48
N VAL A 176 -22.91 13.22 9.86
CA VAL A 176 -22.95 11.75 9.73
C VAL A 176 -21.68 11.17 10.34
N ILE A 177 -21.74 10.76 11.61
CA ILE A 177 -20.66 9.99 12.25
C ILE A 177 -21.05 8.51 12.24
N GLY A 178 -20.57 7.78 11.23
CA GLY A 178 -20.62 6.32 11.17
C GLY A 178 -19.38 5.66 11.78
N PRO A 179 -19.44 4.39 12.20
CA PRO A 179 -18.34 3.69 12.87
C PRO A 179 -17.10 3.54 11.96
N SER A 180 -15.91 3.57 12.58
CA SER A 180 -14.59 3.49 11.94
C SER A 180 -14.52 2.47 10.80
N VAL A 181 -14.12 2.92 9.61
CA VAL A 181 -14.05 2.14 8.36
C VAL A 181 -12.85 1.17 8.33
N PHE A 182 -11.89 1.33 9.25
CA PHE A 182 -10.71 0.47 9.34
C PHE A 182 -10.52 0.01 10.78
N ARG A 183 -10.55 -1.31 11.00
CA ARG A 183 -10.17 -2.02 12.23
C ARG A 183 -9.03 -2.97 11.89
#